data_AF-A0A2N0LD17-F1
#
_entry.id   AF-A0A2N0LD17-F1
#
_cell.length_a   1.000
_cell.length_b   1.000
_cell.length_c   1.000
_cell.angle_alpha   90.00
_cell.angle_beta   90.00
_cell.angle_gamma   90.00
#
_symmetry.space_group_name_H-M   'P 1'
#
loop_
_entity.id
_entity.type
_entity.pdbx_description
1 polymer ?
#
loop_
_entity_poly.entity_id
_entity_poly.type
_entity_poly.pdbx_seq_one_letter_code
_entity_poly.pdbx_strand_id
1 'polypeptide(L)'
;MTNIAREYRANGRIRASTVRVVGDDGEQLLGIMSLADALSLAREKELDLVEVAPAADPPVCKLLDYGRFKYVQTKKEREAKKAQKSTGLREVRFRPAIGQHDLDAKVRIVQKLLHLGAKVKLAVVFRGRSIAHPEIGVSLLRKVAEGLQEIAKLEKAPGMEGRTLSIILAPMTHRDASPLPKVEKDNTMKTQDSVQTEKPKEGSAETAEEKEHAQA
;
A
#
# COMPACT_ATOMS: atom_id res chain seq x y z
N MET A 1 0.55 22.39 -0.05
CA MET A 1 1.74 22.20 0.81
C MET A 1 2.95 22.10 -0.10
N THR A 2 3.72 23.17 -0.21
CA THR A 2 4.95 23.24 -1.01
C THR A 2 5.97 22.29 -0.39
N ASN A 3 6.32 21.24 -1.12
CA ASN A 3 7.33 20.27 -0.70
C ASN A 3 8.70 20.91 -0.98
N ILE A 4 9.10 21.84 -0.11
CA ILE A 4 10.38 22.54 -0.16
C ILE A 4 11.45 21.49 0.14
N ALA A 5 12.37 21.28 -0.81
CA ALA A 5 13.54 20.43 -0.61
C ALA A 5 14.21 20.82 0.71
N ARG A 6 14.53 19.85 1.56
CA ARG A 6 15.06 20.09 2.90
C ARG A 6 16.34 20.93 2.77
N GLU A 7 16.27 22.21 3.10
CA GLU A 7 17.42 23.10 3.03
C GLU A 7 18.22 22.94 4.31
N TYR A 8 19.43 22.39 4.18
CA TYR A 8 20.34 22.21 5.29
C TYR A 8 21.10 23.52 5.53
N ARG A 9 21.32 23.86 6.81
CA ARG A 9 22.21 24.96 7.18
C ARG A 9 23.64 24.43 7.13
N ALA A 10 24.55 25.21 6.57
CA ALA A 10 25.95 24.87 6.43
C ALA A 10 26.84 26.03 6.89
N ASN A 11 27.99 25.70 7.46
CA ASN A 11 29.03 26.62 7.89
C ASN A 11 28.45 27.76 8.75
N GLY A 12 28.68 29.01 8.35
CA GLY A 12 28.20 30.20 9.08
C GLY A 12 26.67 30.38 9.12
N ARG A 13 25.88 29.51 8.49
CA ARG A 13 24.42 29.50 8.63
C ARG A 13 23.94 28.72 9.86
N ILE A 14 24.82 27.97 10.51
CA ILE A 14 24.54 27.24 11.74
C ILE A 14 24.47 28.24 12.89
N ARG A 15 23.42 28.14 13.72
CA ARG A 15 23.15 29.11 14.80
C ARG A 15 23.46 28.60 16.20
N ALA A 16 23.66 27.29 16.34
CA ALA A 16 23.96 26.68 17.63
C ALA A 16 25.38 27.03 18.09
N SER A 17 25.57 27.31 19.37
CA SER A 17 26.89 27.58 19.96
C SER A 17 27.73 26.31 20.12
N THR A 18 27.05 25.20 20.37
CA THR A 18 27.64 23.88 20.63
C THR A 18 27.01 22.87 19.70
N VAL A 19 27.83 22.03 19.08
CA VAL A 19 27.40 21.08 18.06
C VAL A 19 28.03 19.72 18.32
N ARG A 20 27.31 18.65 17.98
CA ARG A 20 27.85 17.29 17.93
C ARG A 20 28.35 17.03 16.52
N VAL A 21 29.66 16.77 16.38
CA VAL A 21 30.30 16.64 15.07
C VAL A 21 30.52 15.17 14.72
N VAL A 22 30.13 14.81 13.50
CA VAL A 22 30.40 13.52 12.85
C VAL A 22 31.49 13.73 11.80
N GLY A 23 32.48 12.85 11.79
CA GLY A 23 33.55 12.80 10.80
C GLY A 23 33.08 12.53 9.37
N ASP A 24 34.02 12.64 8.44
CA ASP A 24 33.85 12.49 7.00
C ASP A 24 33.58 11.04 6.57
N ASP A 25 34.10 10.07 7.32
CA ASP A 25 33.83 8.64 7.18
C ASP A 25 32.39 8.25 7.59
N GLY A 26 31.70 9.12 8.31
CA GLY A 26 30.30 8.98 8.68
C GLY A 26 30.00 8.06 9.86
N GLU A 27 31.02 7.40 10.42
CA GLU A 27 30.91 6.54 11.60
C GLU A 27 31.67 7.12 12.80
N GLN A 28 32.73 7.91 12.58
CA GLN A 28 33.49 8.47 13.68
C GLN A 28 32.78 9.70 14.27
N LEU A 29 32.27 9.56 15.50
CA LEU A 29 31.84 10.68 16.31
C LEU A 29 33.07 11.40 16.86
N LEU A 30 33.32 12.62 16.39
CA LEU A 30 34.38 13.50 16.90
C LEU A 30 34.01 14.09 18.27
N GLY A 31 32.73 13.99 18.66
CA GLY A 31 32.22 14.40 19.96
C GLY A 31 31.44 15.71 19.91
N ILE A 32 31.29 16.33 21.07
CA ILE A 32 30.61 17.62 21.23
C ILE A 32 31.70 18.69 21.34
N MET A 33 31.61 19.73 20.52
CA MET A 33 32.57 20.83 20.50
C MET A 33 31.86 22.16 20.22
N SER A 34 32.60 23.27 20.36
CA SER A 34 32.07 24.58 19.99
C SER A 34 31.87 24.69 18.48
N LEU A 35 30.95 25.56 18.05
CA LEU A 35 30.78 25.83 16.61
C LEU A 35 32.08 26.35 15.98
N ALA A 36 32.86 27.15 16.70
CA ALA A 36 34.11 27.69 16.21
C ALA A 36 35.13 26.58 15.91
N ASP A 37 35.31 25.63 16.83
CA ASP A 37 36.23 24.49 16.66
C ASP A 37 35.77 23.60 15.51
N ALA A 38 34.46 23.33 15.42
CA ALA A 38 33.88 22.54 14.35
C ALA A 38 34.09 23.19 12.96
N LEU A 39 34.00 24.52 12.87
CA LEU A 39 34.27 25.27 11.64
C LEU A 39 35.76 25.27 11.28
N SER A 40 36.64 25.35 12.27
CA SER A 40 38.09 25.24 12.05
C SER A 40 38.46 23.86 11.51
N LEU A 41 37.92 22.80 12.12
CA LEU A 41 38.13 21.43 11.65
C LEU A 41 37.60 21.19 10.24
N ALA A 42 36.46 21.79 9.89
CA ALA A 42 35.93 21.74 8.54
C ALA A 42 36.88 22.39 7.52
N ARG A 43 37.46 23.54 7.86
CA ARG A 43 38.46 24.24 7.01
C ARG A 43 39.75 23.46 6.87
N GLU A 44 40.26 22.87 7.95
CA GLU A 44 41.48 22.03 7.93
C GLU A 44 41.34 20.83 6.99
N LYS A 45 40.13 20.26 6.93
CA LYS A 45 39.81 19.13 6.06
C LYS A 45 39.31 19.54 4.67
N GLU A 46 39.23 20.84 4.37
CA GLU A 46 38.64 21.37 3.13
C GLU A 46 37.20 20.87 2.87
N LEU A 47 36.42 20.67 3.93
CA LEU A 47 35.04 20.22 3.90
C LEU A 47 34.09 21.29 4.44
N ASP A 48 32.78 21.10 4.22
CA ASP A 48 31.74 21.91 4.84
C ASP A 48 31.21 21.26 6.12
N LEU A 49 30.92 22.09 7.13
CA LEU A 49 30.16 21.68 8.30
C LEU A 49 28.67 21.81 7.98
N VAL A 50 27.94 20.70 7.89
CA VAL A 50 26.52 20.70 7.53
C VAL A 50 25.66 20.19 8.69
N GLU A 51 24.69 20.98 9.11
CA GLU A 51 23.74 20.65 10.16
C GLU A 51 22.68 19.67 9.62
N VAL A 52 22.80 18.38 9.95
CA VAL A 52 21.92 17.32 9.44
C VAL A 52 20.72 17.03 10.36
N ALA A 53 20.86 17.26 11.67
CA ALA A 53 19.79 17.09 12.65
C ALA A 53 19.70 18.31 13.58
N PRO A 54 18.95 19.36 13.17
CA PRO A 54 18.78 20.58 13.98
C PRO A 54 17.92 20.37 15.23
N ALA A 55 17.12 19.29 15.29
CA ALA A 55 16.22 19.00 16.39
C ALA A 55 16.87 18.24 17.56
N ALA A 56 18.14 17.83 17.41
CA ALA A 56 18.89 17.16 18.47
C ALA A 56 19.50 18.18 19.45
N ASP A 57 19.73 17.77 20.70
CA ASP A 57 20.42 18.57 21.70
C ASP A 57 21.73 17.87 22.14
N PRO A 58 22.92 18.43 21.84
CA PRO A 58 23.19 19.50 20.88
C PRO A 58 22.95 19.06 19.41
N PRO A 59 22.73 20.02 18.47
CA PRO A 59 22.48 19.72 17.06
C PRO A 59 23.60 18.91 16.41
N VAL A 60 23.23 17.96 15.55
CA VAL A 60 24.20 17.09 14.88
C VAL A 60 24.65 17.70 13.56
N CYS A 61 25.94 17.95 13.47
CA CYS A 61 26.63 18.46 12.28
C CYS A 61 27.56 17.37 11.72
N LYS A 62 27.65 17.28 10.39
CA LYS A 62 28.52 16.33 9.70
C LYS A 62 29.49 17.08 8.78
N LEU A 63 30.74 16.64 8.76
CA LEU A 63 31.75 17.14 7.83
C LEU A 63 31.57 16.43 6.48
N LEU A 64 31.27 17.19 5.44
CA LEU A 64 31.08 16.68 4.07
C LEU A 64 31.14 17.80 3.04
N ASP A 65 31.31 17.46 1.76
CA ASP A 65 31.15 18.40 0.65
C ASP A 65 29.65 18.72 0.44
N TYR A 66 29.25 19.95 0.71
CA TYR A 66 27.85 20.36 0.63
C TYR A 66 27.28 20.31 -0.80
N GLY A 67 28.10 20.63 -1.80
CA GLY A 67 27.70 20.62 -3.20
C GLY A 67 27.38 19.20 -3.67
N ARG A 68 28.29 18.25 -3.40
CA ARG A 68 28.09 16.83 -3.72
C ARG A 68 26.92 16.25 -2.95
N PHE A 69 26.80 16.54 -1.66
CA PHE A 69 25.69 16.06 -0.84
C PHE A 69 24.34 16.55 -1.35
N LYS A 70 24.22 17.85 -1.67
CA LYS A 70 22.99 18.43 -2.23
C LYS A 70 22.61 17.75 -3.55
N TYR A 71 23.58 17.46 -4.42
CA TYR A 71 23.34 16.75 -5.67
C TYR A 71 22.80 15.33 -5.42
N VAL A 72 23.48 14.54 -4.57
CA VAL A 72 23.08 13.17 -4.24
C VAL A 72 21.69 13.13 -3.61
N GLN A 73 21.41 14.03 -2.64
CA GLN A 73 20.11 14.13 -2.01
C GLN A 73 19.02 14.52 -3.00
N THR A 74 19.27 15.52 -3.85
CA THR A 74 18.31 15.92 -4.89
C THR A 74 18.04 14.78 -5.88
N LYS A 75 19.08 14.04 -6.27
CA LYS A 75 18.95 12.88 -7.17
C LYS A 75 18.12 11.78 -6.51
N LYS A 76 18.43 11.41 -5.26
CA LYS A 76 17.69 10.43 -4.48
C LYS A 76 16.23 10.83 -4.27
N GLU A 77 15.96 12.10 -3.98
CA GLU A 77 14.59 12.62 -3.86
C GLU A 77 13.83 12.55 -5.17
N ARG A 78 14.47 12.87 -6.30
CA ARG A 78 13.87 12.75 -7.64
C ARG A 78 13.58 11.30 -8.00
N GLU A 79 14.51 10.39 -7.71
CA GLU A 79 14.33 8.95 -7.91
C GLU A 79 13.20 8.40 -7.03
N ALA A 80 13.16 8.78 -5.75
CA ALA A 80 12.09 8.40 -4.83
C ALA A 80 10.73 8.94 -5.29
N LYS A 81 10.65 10.20 -5.74
CA LYS A 81 9.42 10.79 -6.30
C LYS A 81 8.97 10.09 -7.58
N LYS A 82 9.90 9.67 -8.44
CA LYS A 82 9.58 8.88 -9.64
C LYS A 82 9.11 7.46 -9.29
N ALA A 83 9.74 6.84 -8.30
CA ALA A 83 9.40 5.50 -7.83
C ALA A 83 8.05 5.47 -7.08
N GLN A 84 7.67 6.56 -6.43
CA GLN A 84 6.33 6.75 -5.90
C GLN A 84 5.32 6.86 -7.05
N LYS A 85 4.81 5.70 -7.49
CA LYS A 85 3.69 5.61 -8.42
C LYS A 85 2.52 6.40 -7.80
N SER A 86 2.09 7.49 -8.44
CA SER A 86 0.99 8.30 -7.92
C SER A 86 -0.33 7.51 -8.01
N THR A 87 -0.66 6.75 -6.97
CA THR A 87 -1.91 5.99 -6.84
C THR A 87 -3.06 6.91 -6.43
N GLY A 88 -3.19 8.04 -7.12
CA GLY A 88 -4.24 9.01 -6.89
C GLY A 88 -5.63 8.49 -7.30
N LEU A 89 -6.66 9.24 -6.90
CA LEU A 89 -8.04 8.99 -7.32
C LEU A 89 -8.21 9.38 -8.80
N ARG A 90 -8.58 8.42 -9.64
CA ARG A 90 -8.90 8.62 -11.05
C ARG A 90 -10.42 8.60 -11.24
N GLU A 91 -10.96 9.50 -12.05
CA GLU A 91 -12.40 9.56 -12.32
C GLU A 91 -12.71 9.03 -13.72
N VAL A 92 -13.69 8.11 -13.83
CA VAL A 92 -14.23 7.64 -15.11
C VAL A 92 -15.72 7.99 -15.16
N ARG A 93 -16.09 8.75 -16.20
CA ARG A 93 -17.45 9.27 -16.36
C ARG A 93 -18.24 8.45 -17.37
N PHE A 94 -19.49 8.17 -17.02
CA PHE A 94 -20.48 7.47 -17.82
C PHE A 94 -21.68 8.38 -18.12
N ARG A 95 -22.40 8.03 -19.18
CA ARG A 95 -23.67 8.66 -19.57
C ARG A 95 -24.80 7.68 -19.25
N PRO A 96 -26.00 8.14 -18.85
CA PRO A 96 -27.12 7.26 -18.53
C PRO A 96 -27.55 6.34 -19.69
N ALA A 97 -27.45 6.83 -20.93
CA ALA A 97 -27.75 6.08 -22.16
C ALA A 97 -26.45 5.74 -22.91
N ILE A 98 -25.58 4.93 -22.29
CA ILE A 98 -24.35 4.44 -22.91
C ILE A 98 -24.62 3.17 -23.72
N GLY A 99 -24.04 3.07 -24.92
CA GLY A 99 -24.10 1.85 -25.73
C GLY A 99 -23.16 0.77 -25.19
N GLN A 100 -23.45 -0.50 -25.45
CA GLN A 100 -22.67 -1.63 -24.93
C GLN A 100 -21.18 -1.56 -25.31
N HIS A 101 -20.87 -1.22 -26.56
CA HIS A 101 -19.48 -1.10 -27.03
C HIS A 101 -18.68 -0.02 -26.27
N ASP A 102 -19.28 1.14 -26.01
CA ASP A 102 -18.62 2.22 -25.24
C ASP A 102 -18.49 1.84 -23.76
N LEU A 103 -19.50 1.17 -23.20
CA LEU A 103 -19.45 0.64 -21.85
C LEU A 103 -18.26 -0.32 -21.68
N ASP A 104 -18.09 -1.27 -22.59
CA ASP A 104 -17.00 -2.25 -22.55
C ASP A 104 -15.62 -1.57 -22.66
N ALA A 105 -15.49 -0.54 -23.50
CA ALA A 105 -14.27 0.25 -23.62
C ALA A 105 -13.94 0.97 -22.31
N LYS A 106 -14.94 1.58 -21.65
CA LYS A 106 -14.77 2.23 -20.34
C LYS A 106 -14.43 1.24 -19.24
N VAL A 107 -15.06 0.06 -19.22
CA VAL A 107 -14.75 -1.01 -18.26
C VAL A 107 -13.29 -1.46 -18.40
N ARG A 108 -12.79 -1.66 -19.63
CA ARG A 108 -11.37 -1.98 -19.86
C ARG A 108 -10.43 -0.89 -19.35
N ILE A 109 -10.79 0.39 -19.47
CA ILE A 109 -10.02 1.50 -18.91
C ILE A 109 -10.02 1.41 -17.38
N VAL A 110 -11.17 1.18 -16.76
CA VAL A 110 -11.30 1.02 -15.30
C VAL A 110 -10.45 -0.16 -14.81
N GLN A 111 -10.51 -1.31 -15.47
CA GLN A 111 -9.67 -2.47 -15.16
C GLN A 111 -8.18 -2.09 -15.20
N LYS A 112 -7.72 -1.43 -16.28
CA LYS A 112 -6.31 -0.97 -16.38
C LYS A 112 -5.92 -0.04 -15.23
N LEU A 113 -6.81 0.89 -14.83
CA LEU A 113 -6.55 1.81 -13.72
C LEU A 113 -6.45 1.09 -12.37
N LEU A 114 -7.32 0.11 -12.14
CA LEU A 114 -7.31 -0.72 -10.93
C LEU A 114 -6.03 -1.58 -10.86
N HIS A 115 -5.61 -2.20 -11.98
CA HIS A 115 -4.34 -2.95 -12.06
C HIS A 115 -3.11 -2.06 -11.82
N LEU A 116 -3.19 -0.76 -12.13
CA LEU A 116 -2.12 0.18 -11.82
C LEU A 116 -2.06 0.57 -10.34
N GLY A 117 -3.03 0.13 -9.52
CA GLY A 117 -3.13 0.43 -8.09
C GLY A 117 -3.82 1.76 -7.80
N ALA A 118 -4.49 2.38 -8.77
CA ALA A 118 -5.23 3.62 -8.57
C ALA A 118 -6.65 3.35 -8.04
N LYS A 119 -7.11 4.19 -7.11
CA LYS A 119 -8.54 4.23 -6.74
C LYS A 119 -9.32 4.83 -7.90
N VAL A 120 -10.49 4.26 -8.21
CA VAL A 120 -11.31 4.73 -9.34
C VAL A 120 -12.68 5.20 -8.85
N LYS A 121 -13.00 6.45 -9.12
CA LYS A 121 -14.35 7.01 -8.96
C LYS A 121 -15.12 6.81 -10.27
N LEU A 122 -16.16 5.98 -10.22
CA LEU A 122 -17.09 5.82 -11.34
C LEU A 122 -18.24 6.81 -11.15
N ALA A 123 -18.48 7.68 -12.12
CA ALA A 123 -19.49 8.72 -12.02
C ALA A 123 -20.42 8.71 -13.23
N VAL A 124 -21.73 8.66 -13.00
CA VAL A 124 -22.76 8.85 -14.03
C VAL A 124 -23.20 10.30 -13.99
N VAL A 125 -23.03 11.02 -15.11
CA VAL A 125 -23.40 12.43 -15.21
C VAL A 125 -24.79 12.57 -15.83
N PHE A 126 -25.75 13.00 -15.03
CA PHE A 126 -27.10 13.29 -15.50
C PHE A 126 -27.18 14.68 -16.13
N ARG A 127 -27.93 14.80 -17.22
CA ARG A 127 -28.22 16.07 -17.90
C ARG A 127 -29.72 16.22 -18.15
N GLY A 128 -30.25 17.41 -17.91
CA GLY A 128 -31.66 17.73 -18.12
C GLY A 128 -32.61 16.80 -17.36
N ARG A 129 -33.58 16.22 -18.07
CA ARG A 129 -34.65 15.35 -17.54
C ARG A 129 -34.16 14.02 -16.96
N SER A 130 -32.94 13.59 -17.26
CA SER A 130 -32.39 12.33 -16.74
C SER A 130 -32.11 12.34 -15.22
N ILE A 131 -32.17 13.51 -14.57
CA ILE A 131 -32.05 13.62 -13.09
C ILE A 131 -33.25 12.97 -12.38
N ALA A 132 -34.42 12.92 -13.04
CA ALA A 132 -35.61 12.30 -12.49
C ALA A 132 -35.55 10.77 -12.43
N HIS A 133 -34.54 10.16 -13.07
CA HIS A 133 -34.36 8.70 -13.11
C HIS A 133 -32.97 8.28 -12.62
N PRO A 134 -32.65 8.47 -11.33
CA PRO A 134 -31.38 8.04 -10.76
C PRO A 134 -31.22 6.51 -10.79
N GLU A 135 -32.32 5.74 -10.86
CA GLU A 135 -32.35 4.27 -10.87
C GLU A 135 -31.54 3.70 -12.04
N ILE A 136 -31.58 4.37 -13.20
CA ILE A 136 -30.83 3.98 -14.40
C ILE A 136 -29.31 4.06 -14.12
N GLY A 137 -28.88 5.13 -13.45
CA GLY A 137 -27.48 5.28 -13.07
C GLY A 137 -27.05 4.28 -12.00
N VAL A 138 -27.91 3.99 -11.02
CA VAL A 138 -27.63 2.99 -9.97
C VAL A 138 -27.47 1.61 -10.58
N SER A 139 -28.38 1.21 -11.47
CA SER A 139 -28.32 -0.06 -12.17
C SER A 139 -27.05 -0.20 -12.99
N LEU A 140 -26.68 0.85 -13.75
CA LEU A 140 -25.44 0.87 -14.54
C LEU A 140 -24.19 0.73 -13.66
N LEU A 141 -24.09 1.51 -12.57
CA LEU A 141 -22.95 1.45 -11.66
C LEU A 141 -22.86 0.09 -10.95
N ARG A 142 -23.99 -0.50 -10.58
CA ARG A 142 -24.05 -1.84 -9.98
C ARG A 142 -23.55 -2.90 -10.96
N LYS A 143 -24.03 -2.90 -12.20
CA LYS A 143 -23.60 -3.83 -13.25
C LYS A 143 -22.08 -3.75 -13.50
N VAL A 144 -21.53 -2.53 -13.55
CA VAL A 144 -20.09 -2.32 -13.71
C VAL A 144 -19.32 -2.77 -12.45
N ALA A 145 -19.84 -2.50 -11.26
CA ALA A 145 -19.20 -2.92 -10.01
C ALA A 145 -19.16 -4.44 -9.87
N GLU A 146 -20.25 -5.15 -10.20
CA GLU A 146 -20.35 -6.62 -10.21
C GLU A 146 -19.30 -7.23 -11.13
N GLY A 147 -19.14 -6.72 -12.36
CA GLY A 147 -18.11 -7.18 -13.29
C GLY A 147 -16.67 -6.87 -12.88
N LEU A 148 -16.45 -6.12 -11.80
CA LEU A 148 -15.14 -5.75 -11.27
C LEU A 148 -14.89 -6.26 -9.85
N GLN A 149 -15.81 -7.05 -9.28
CA GLN A 149 -15.70 -7.56 -7.91
C GLN A 149 -14.45 -8.43 -7.68
N GLU A 150 -13.95 -9.09 -8.72
CA GLU A 150 -12.75 -9.93 -8.64
C GLU A 150 -11.45 -9.12 -8.44
N ILE A 151 -11.43 -7.85 -8.85
CA ILE A 151 -10.21 -7.01 -8.83
C ILE A 151 -10.33 -5.76 -7.94
N ALA A 152 -11.54 -5.40 -7.51
CA ALA A 152 -11.79 -4.19 -6.75
C ALA A 152 -12.88 -4.35 -5.69
N LYS A 153 -12.65 -3.69 -4.55
CA LYS A 153 -13.60 -3.58 -3.44
C LYS A 153 -14.35 -2.26 -3.51
N LEU A 154 -15.64 -2.28 -3.20
CA LEU A 154 -16.45 -1.07 -3.06
C LEU A 154 -16.05 -0.34 -1.77
N GLU A 155 -15.47 0.85 -1.90
CA GLU A 155 -15.08 1.71 -0.78
C GLU A 155 -16.22 2.67 -0.40
N LYS A 156 -16.92 3.22 -1.39
CA LYS A 156 -18.06 4.12 -1.19
C LYS A 156 -19.27 3.65 -1.99
N ALA A 157 -20.38 3.45 -1.29
CA ALA A 157 -21.66 3.07 -1.88
C ALA A 157 -22.22 4.17 -2.83
N PRO A 158 -23.17 3.84 -3.72
CA PRO A 158 -23.75 4.79 -4.66
C PRO A 158 -24.34 6.01 -3.95
N GLY A 159 -23.78 7.18 -4.21
CA GLY A 159 -24.22 8.44 -3.63
C GLY A 159 -24.38 9.51 -4.70
N MET A 160 -25.44 10.32 -4.57
CA MET A 160 -25.65 11.50 -5.40
C MET A 160 -24.76 12.64 -4.89
N GLU A 161 -23.87 13.12 -5.74
CA GLU A 161 -23.03 14.30 -5.53
C GLU A 161 -23.46 15.40 -6.52
N GLY A 162 -24.51 16.14 -6.14
CA GLY A 162 -25.11 17.16 -6.99
C GLY A 162 -25.85 16.54 -8.19
N ARG A 163 -25.30 16.71 -9.40
CA ARG A 163 -25.87 16.18 -10.65
C ARG A 163 -25.21 14.89 -11.13
N THR A 164 -24.36 14.29 -10.31
CA THR A 164 -23.65 13.06 -10.62
C THR A 164 -23.96 12.00 -9.57
N LEU A 165 -24.20 10.77 -10.01
CA LEU A 165 -24.20 9.61 -9.12
C LEU A 165 -22.83 8.96 -9.19
N SER A 166 -22.21 8.67 -8.06
CA SER A 166 -20.88 8.06 -8.07
C SER A 166 -20.68 6.97 -7.04
N ILE A 167 -19.76 6.06 -7.37
CA ILE A 167 -19.17 5.07 -6.46
C ILE A 167 -17.65 5.17 -6.51
N ILE A 168 -16.98 4.71 -5.45
CA ILE A 168 -15.52 4.61 -5.40
C ILE A 168 -15.14 3.16 -5.24
N LEU A 169 -14.28 2.69 -6.15
CA LEU A 169 -13.69 1.37 -6.16
C LEU A 169 -12.21 1.47 -5.77
N ALA A 170 -11.79 0.63 -4.82
CA ALA A 170 -10.40 0.46 -4.43
C ALA A 170 -9.87 -0.85 -5.02
N PRO A 171 -8.66 -0.88 -5.60
CA PRO A 171 -8.08 -2.10 -6.12
C PRO A 171 -7.75 -3.06 -4.98
N MET A 172 -8.04 -4.35 -5.16
CA MET A 172 -7.72 -5.38 -4.15
C MET A 172 -6.22 -5.69 -4.07
N THR A 173 -5.47 -5.44 -5.14
CA THR A 173 -4.03 -5.74 -5.22
C THR A 173 -3.16 -4.50 -5.09
N HIS A 174 -2.73 -4.22 -3.86
CA HIS A 174 -1.31 -4.00 -3.49
C HIS A 174 -1.04 -3.83 -1.98
N ARG A 175 -2.02 -4.01 -1.08
CA ARG A 175 -1.80 -3.99 0.38
C ARG A 175 -2.60 -4.98 1.23
N ASP A 176 -3.61 -5.66 0.68
CA ASP A 176 -4.41 -6.62 1.45
C ASP A 176 -3.96 -8.08 1.26
N ALA A 177 -2.74 -8.30 0.74
CA ALA A 177 -2.03 -9.54 0.99
C ALA A 177 -1.47 -9.49 2.43
N SER A 178 -2.33 -9.76 3.41
CA SER A 178 -1.86 -10.33 4.68
C SER A 178 -0.99 -11.55 4.31
N PRO A 179 0.21 -11.74 4.91
CA PRO A 179 1.01 -12.91 4.63
C PRO A 179 0.15 -14.14 4.93
N LEU A 180 -0.18 -14.92 3.89
CA LEU A 180 -0.77 -16.23 4.09
C LEU A 180 0.20 -17.02 4.98
N PRO A 181 -0.28 -17.71 6.04
CA PRO A 181 0.57 -18.60 6.80
C PRO A 181 1.13 -19.66 5.84
N LYS A 182 2.46 -19.82 5.84
CA LYS A 182 3.12 -20.91 5.15
C LYS A 182 2.58 -22.20 5.75
N VAL A 183 1.80 -22.95 4.97
CA VAL A 183 1.49 -24.33 5.29
C VAL A 183 2.78 -25.11 5.03
N GLU A 184 3.55 -25.36 6.08
CA GLU A 184 4.58 -26.39 6.09
C GLU A 184 3.89 -27.72 5.83
N LYS A 185 4.12 -28.27 4.63
CA LYS A 185 3.85 -29.68 4.35
C LYS A 185 5.09 -30.46 4.77
N ASP A 186 5.14 -30.86 6.03
CA ASP A 186 6.00 -31.97 6.43
C ASP A 186 5.42 -33.26 5.85
N ASN A 187 6.15 -33.78 4.87
CA ASN A 187 5.94 -35.10 4.32
C ASN A 187 7.00 -36.00 4.95
N THR A 188 6.64 -36.75 5.99
CA THR A 188 7.42 -37.91 6.45
C THR A 188 6.52 -39.13 6.39
N MET A 189 6.71 -39.92 5.33
CA MET A 189 6.24 -41.29 5.26
C MET A 189 7.34 -42.22 5.79
N LYS A 190 6.89 -43.31 6.45
CA LYS A 190 7.49 -44.66 6.53
C LYS A 190 8.57 -44.87 7.62
N THR A 191 8.60 -45.92 8.47
CA THR A 191 7.92 -47.24 8.52
C THR A 191 8.21 -47.95 9.87
N GLN A 192 7.25 -48.77 10.39
CA GLN A 192 7.35 -50.06 11.17
C GLN A 192 8.18 -50.13 12.49
N ASP A 193 7.93 -50.95 13.52
CA ASP A 193 7.00 -52.09 13.80
C ASP A 193 7.05 -52.44 15.32
N SER A 194 6.23 -53.44 15.74
CA SER A 194 6.12 -54.17 17.04
C SER A 194 5.05 -53.64 18.04
N VAL A 195 3.82 -54.18 18.17
CA VAL A 195 3.26 -55.53 18.51
C VAL A 195 3.25 -55.83 20.03
N GLN A 196 2.04 -55.98 20.60
CA GLN A 196 1.51 -57.11 21.42
C GLN A 196 0.23 -56.68 22.19
N THR A 197 -0.94 -57.26 21.86
CA THR A 197 -1.69 -58.33 22.58
C THR A 197 -2.58 -57.74 23.70
N GLU A 198 -3.92 -57.81 23.64
CA GLU A 198 -4.73 -58.97 24.01
C GLU A 198 -6.06 -59.09 23.24
N LYS A 199 -6.62 -60.30 23.31
CA LYS A 199 -7.60 -60.95 22.43
C LYS A 199 -8.96 -61.10 23.20
N PRO A 200 -9.94 -61.91 22.76
CA PRO A 200 -11.25 -61.47 22.23
C PRO A 200 -12.46 -61.89 23.10
N LYS A 201 -13.69 -61.49 22.72
CA LYS A 201 -14.88 -62.33 22.93
C LYS A 201 -15.76 -62.38 21.67
N GLU A 202 -16.12 -63.61 21.36
CA GLU A 202 -16.87 -64.13 20.22
C GLU A 202 -18.40 -64.03 20.36
N GLY A 203 -19.08 -64.24 19.23
CA GLY A 203 -20.44 -64.80 19.11
C GLY A 203 -21.52 -63.74 18.83
N SER A 204 -22.41 -63.86 17.84
CA SER A 204 -22.84 -64.92 16.90
C SER A 204 -23.68 -64.25 15.79
N ALA A 205 -23.60 -64.63 14.50
CA ALA A 205 -24.60 -65.44 13.74
C ALA A 205 -26.07 -65.09 14.06
N GLU A 206 -27.05 -64.99 13.15
CA GLU A 206 -27.24 -65.40 11.76
C GLU A 206 -28.65 -64.86 11.32
N THR A 207 -28.78 -64.49 10.05
CA THR A 207 -29.93 -64.66 9.11
C THR A 207 -31.43 -64.39 9.43
N ALA A 208 -32.04 -63.74 8.42
CA ALA A 208 -33.31 -64.06 7.73
C ALA A 208 -34.70 -63.76 8.35
N GLU A 209 -35.41 -62.90 7.61
CA GLU A 209 -36.78 -63.04 7.06
C GLU A 209 -38.05 -63.10 7.93
N GLU A 210 -38.97 -62.21 7.50
CA GLU A 210 -40.43 -62.33 7.31
C GLU A 210 -41.46 -62.21 8.46
N LYS A 211 -42.38 -61.25 8.18
CA LYS A 211 -43.84 -61.17 8.43
C LYS A 211 -44.41 -60.58 9.73
N GLU A 212 -44.93 -59.35 9.55
CA GLU A 212 -46.37 -59.01 9.54
C GLU A 212 -47.19 -59.09 10.85
N HIS A 213 -47.39 -57.93 11.48
CA HIS A 213 -48.67 -57.46 12.07
C HIS A 213 -48.56 -55.95 12.37
N ALA A 214 -49.23 -55.07 11.62
CA ALA A 214 -50.62 -54.62 11.80
C ALA A 214 -50.83 -53.62 12.95
N GLN A 215 -51.09 -52.35 12.58
CA GLN A 215 -51.89 -51.30 13.22
C GLN A 215 -51.60 -50.02 12.39
N ALA A 216 -52.53 -49.37 11.67
CA ALA A 216 -53.97 -49.27 11.77
C ALA A 216 -54.61 -49.05 10.38
#